data_AF-A0A4Y6RB45-F1
#
_entry.id   AF-A0A4Y6RB45-F1
#
_cell.length_a   1.000
_cell.length_b   1.000
_cell.length_c   1.000
_cell.angle_alpha   90.00
_cell.angle_beta   90.00
_cell.angle_gamma   90.00
#
_symmetry.space_group_name_H-M   'P 1'
#
loop_
_entity.id
_entity.type
_entity.pdbx_description
1 polymer ?
#
loop_
_entity_poly.entity_id
_entity_poly.type
_entity_poly.pdbx_seq_one_letter_code
_entity_poly.pdbx_strand_id
1 'polypeptide(L)'
;MTISDSTTTFHDKKVVQYDPDLPFDASPGIVYRLSLEYDDERKMDELIGGFLAKADKNALEALIIGMWGDPYESGADEVMAALIAHAPQLPNLRALFIGDMTYEECEISWIVQGSYNPLLDAFPLLQELRIRGGNELVIEPFAHQHLRRFTIEAGGLDQKIAEALAQSSMPQLEHLELWLGTDDYGFSGDVDLYRKVLAQLTVPTLRYLGLRDAEIADDLAVWLAEEPLVAQLDILDLSLGTIGDLGAVAVLHHTQLGGLKRLDLSHHYISEENQAKLKALPFEVVLDDPQEADEDDGESYRYVAVGE
;
A
#
# COMPACT_ATOMS: atom_id res chain seq x y z
N MET A 1 7.37 -7.09 6.10
CA MET A 1 7.91 -5.83 6.64
C MET A 1 6.71 -5.04 7.09
N THR A 2 6.55 -4.87 8.39
CA THR A 2 5.47 -4.05 8.96
C THR A 2 5.82 -2.57 8.76
N ILE A 3 4.90 -1.67 9.11
CA ILE A 3 5.13 -0.23 9.03
C ILE A 3 6.19 0.29 10.02
N SER A 4 6.67 -0.55 10.94
CA SER A 4 7.68 -0.18 11.94
C SER A 4 9.09 -0.03 11.36
N ASP A 5 9.36 -0.60 10.18
CA ASP A 5 10.66 -0.50 9.52
C ASP A 5 10.68 0.63 8.49
N SER A 6 11.78 1.36 8.41
CA SER A 6 11.98 2.37 7.36
C SER A 6 12.00 1.72 5.98
N THR A 7 11.35 2.37 5.00
CA THR A 7 11.42 1.94 3.60
C THR A 7 12.87 2.01 3.11
N THR A 8 13.42 0.87 2.69
CA THR A 8 14.82 0.76 2.23
C THR A 8 14.97 0.79 0.71
N THR A 9 13.91 0.43 -0.01
CA THR A 9 13.84 0.46 -1.48
C THR A 9 12.50 0.97 -1.95
N PHE A 10 12.50 1.79 -3.00
CA PHE A 10 11.28 2.24 -3.68
C PHE A 10 11.59 2.52 -5.15
N HIS A 11 10.70 2.14 -6.05
CA HIS A 11 10.90 2.26 -7.50
C HIS A 11 12.26 1.70 -7.98
N ASP A 12 12.62 0.51 -7.50
CA ASP A 12 13.88 -0.19 -7.81
C ASP A 12 15.16 0.59 -7.45
N LYS A 13 15.03 1.59 -6.58
CA LYS A 13 16.12 2.46 -6.08
C LYS A 13 16.27 2.31 -4.58
N LYS A 14 17.49 2.52 -4.09
CA LYS A 14 17.79 2.59 -2.65
C LYS A 14 17.22 3.90 -2.08
N VAL A 15 16.53 3.82 -0.95
CA VAL A 15 16.05 5.00 -0.22
C VAL A 15 17.18 5.63 0.58
N VAL A 16 17.25 6.96 0.54
CA VAL A 16 18.17 7.78 1.34
C VAL A 16 17.37 8.92 1.97
N GLN A 17 17.51 9.11 3.29
CA GLN A 17 16.94 10.27 3.98
C GLN A 17 17.63 11.54 3.48
N TYR A 18 16.84 12.53 3.07
CA TYR A 18 17.34 13.83 2.66
C TYR A 18 17.72 14.66 3.89
N ASP A 19 18.92 15.23 3.86
CA ASP A 19 19.43 16.17 4.84
C ASP A 19 19.97 17.42 4.08
N PRO A 20 19.41 18.61 4.31
CA PRO A 20 19.86 19.85 3.68
C PRO A 20 21.32 20.22 3.96
N ASP A 21 21.93 19.73 5.03
CA ASP A 21 23.30 20.05 5.43
C ASP A 21 24.33 19.08 4.82
N LEU A 22 23.87 17.96 4.27
CA LEU A 22 24.73 16.98 3.62
C LEU A 22 24.88 17.23 2.10
N PRO A 23 26.00 16.78 1.49
CA PRO A 23 26.16 16.81 0.05
C PRO A 23 25.08 15.98 -0.66
N PHE A 24 24.52 16.54 -1.74
CA PHE A 24 23.56 15.84 -2.58
C PHE A 24 24.25 14.75 -3.42
N ASP A 25 23.81 13.50 -3.26
CA ASP A 25 24.17 12.37 -4.11
C ASP A 25 23.22 12.28 -5.32
N ALA A 26 23.77 12.44 -6.53
CA ALA A 26 23.04 12.39 -7.79
C ALA A 26 23.07 11.00 -8.45
N SER A 27 23.43 9.94 -7.71
CA SER A 27 23.50 8.58 -8.25
C SER A 27 22.11 8.10 -8.70
N PRO A 28 21.98 7.53 -9.92
CA PRO A 28 20.68 7.17 -10.49
C PRO A 28 19.95 6.05 -9.74
N GLY A 29 20.65 5.31 -8.88
CA GLY A 29 20.10 4.23 -8.06
C GLY A 29 19.53 4.68 -6.71
N ILE A 30 19.39 5.99 -6.48
CA ILE A 30 18.90 6.56 -5.22
C ILE A 30 17.54 7.23 -5.45
N VAL A 31 16.67 7.08 -4.46
CA VAL A 31 15.49 7.92 -4.26
C VAL A 31 15.57 8.56 -2.89
N TYR A 32 15.24 9.86 -2.81
CA TYR A 32 15.26 10.59 -1.56
C TYR A 32 13.92 10.52 -0.85
N ARG A 33 13.98 10.33 0.48
CA ARG A 33 12.89 10.55 1.42
C ARG A 33 13.04 11.91 2.08
N LEU A 34 12.05 12.77 1.90
CA LEU A 34 11.99 14.09 2.54
C LEU A 34 11.05 13.99 3.73
N SER A 35 11.53 14.35 4.92
CA SER A 35 10.76 14.31 6.16
C SER A 35 11.13 15.51 7.02
N LEU A 36 10.13 16.07 7.68
CA LEU A 36 10.29 17.00 8.80
C LEU A 36 10.24 16.22 10.11
N GLU A 37 10.67 16.88 11.19
CA GLU A 37 10.46 16.46 12.58
C GLU A 37 9.36 17.34 13.22
N TYR A 38 8.82 16.92 14.36
CA TYR A 38 7.74 17.66 15.05
C TYR A 38 8.14 19.08 15.49
N ASP A 39 9.42 19.29 15.82
CA ASP A 39 9.95 20.59 16.24
C ASP A 39 10.60 21.38 15.09
N ASP A 40 10.43 20.94 13.85
CA ASP A 40 10.95 21.64 12.68
C ASP A 40 10.16 22.93 12.42
N GLU A 41 10.86 24.06 12.39
CA GLU A 41 10.24 25.36 12.07
C GLU A 41 9.89 25.49 10.58
N ARG A 42 10.47 24.63 9.73
CA ARG A 42 10.25 24.64 8.28
C ARG A 42 8.93 24.00 7.92
N LYS A 43 8.38 24.42 6.79
CA LYS A 43 7.25 23.74 6.15
C LYS A 43 7.71 22.80 5.04
N MET A 44 6.82 21.87 4.67
CA MET A 44 7.16 20.86 3.66
C MET A 44 7.39 21.48 2.28
N ASP A 45 6.73 22.60 1.94
CA ASP A 45 6.99 23.35 0.71
C ASP A 45 8.41 23.94 0.67
N GLU A 46 8.90 24.45 1.81
CA GLU A 46 10.28 24.93 1.95
C GLU A 46 11.30 23.79 1.78
N LEU A 47 11.04 22.62 2.39
CA LEU A 47 11.91 21.45 2.27
C LEU A 47 11.96 20.91 0.83
N ILE A 48 10.80 20.78 0.18
CA ILE A 48 10.68 20.36 -1.23
C ILE A 48 11.40 21.37 -2.12
N GLY A 49 11.16 22.67 -1.94
CA GLY A 49 11.81 23.72 -2.72
C GLY A 49 13.32 23.70 -2.58
N GLY A 50 13.82 23.52 -1.35
CA GLY A 50 15.25 23.40 -1.04
C GLY A 50 15.90 22.18 -1.68
N PHE A 51 15.23 21.02 -1.62
CA PHE A 51 15.68 19.80 -2.31
C PHE A 51 15.75 19.99 -3.83
N LEU A 52 14.67 20.51 -4.43
CA LEU A 52 14.56 20.71 -5.87
C LEU A 52 15.52 21.78 -6.40
N ALA A 53 16.02 22.69 -5.56
CA ALA A 53 17.07 23.62 -5.93
C ALA A 53 18.45 22.95 -6.12
N LYS A 54 18.66 21.78 -5.50
CA LYS A 54 19.90 20.99 -5.60
C LYS A 54 19.80 19.85 -6.61
N ALA A 55 18.62 19.23 -6.72
CA ALA A 55 18.39 18.09 -7.59
C ALA A 55 18.39 18.46 -9.08
N ASP A 56 18.84 17.54 -9.94
CA ASP A 56 18.55 17.62 -11.38
C ASP A 56 17.09 17.23 -11.62
N LYS A 57 16.23 18.25 -11.70
CA LYS A 57 14.79 18.11 -11.93
C LYS A 57 14.44 17.32 -13.19
N ASN A 58 15.31 17.35 -14.21
CA ASN A 58 15.10 16.58 -15.44
C ASN A 58 15.47 15.10 -15.27
N ALA A 59 16.26 14.74 -14.28
CA ALA A 59 16.65 13.35 -14.01
C ALA A 59 15.89 12.74 -12.80
N LEU A 60 15.10 13.53 -12.08
CA LEU A 60 14.34 13.06 -10.93
C LEU A 60 13.18 12.15 -11.36
N GLU A 61 13.30 10.86 -11.03
CA GLU A 61 12.32 9.83 -11.41
C GLU A 61 11.40 9.42 -10.25
N ALA A 62 11.86 9.54 -9.01
CA ALA A 62 11.10 9.12 -7.84
C ALA A 62 11.33 10.07 -6.67
N LEU A 63 10.33 10.22 -5.81
CA LEU A 63 10.40 10.97 -4.57
C LEU A 63 9.53 10.32 -3.50
N ILE A 64 10.01 10.32 -2.26
CA ILE A 64 9.25 9.85 -1.10
C ILE A 64 9.06 11.03 -0.15
N ILE A 65 7.84 11.18 0.35
CA ILE A 65 7.52 12.11 1.42
C ILE A 65 7.23 11.29 2.68
N GLY A 66 8.03 11.53 3.72
CA GLY A 66 7.83 11.04 5.08
C GLY A 66 6.92 11.97 5.88
N MET A 67 7.25 12.16 7.16
CA MET A 67 6.50 13.03 8.07
C MET A 67 6.54 14.49 7.61
N TRP A 68 5.42 15.20 7.70
CA TRP A 68 5.27 16.59 7.25
C TRP A 68 5.06 17.60 8.37
N GLY A 69 5.62 17.32 9.55
CA GLY A 69 5.52 18.15 10.76
C GLY A 69 4.52 17.52 11.72
N ASP A 70 3.27 17.98 11.69
CA ASP A 70 2.17 17.48 12.53
C ASP A 70 1.17 16.65 11.71
N PRO A 71 1.49 15.39 11.35
CA PRO A 71 0.70 14.58 10.41
C PRO A 71 -0.68 14.15 10.89
N TYR A 72 -0.96 14.32 12.19
CA TYR A 72 -2.27 14.07 12.79
C TYR A 72 -3.17 15.33 12.87
N GLU A 73 -2.61 16.53 12.64
CA GLU A 73 -3.37 17.80 12.61
C GLU A 73 -3.48 18.38 11.19
N SER A 74 -2.42 18.22 10.38
CA SER A 74 -2.33 18.76 9.03
C SER A 74 -2.29 17.62 8.01
N GLY A 75 -3.13 17.73 6.97
CA GLY A 75 -3.22 16.72 5.93
C GLY A 75 -2.14 16.81 4.84
N ALA A 76 -2.03 15.75 4.04
CA ALA A 76 -1.13 15.68 2.90
C ALA A 76 -1.46 16.67 1.76
N ASP A 77 -2.61 17.37 1.79
CA ASP A 77 -3.01 18.33 0.75
C ASP A 77 -1.99 19.45 0.53
N GLU A 78 -1.42 20.02 1.61
CA GLU A 78 -0.41 21.09 1.48
C GLU A 78 0.88 20.57 0.85
N VAL A 79 1.28 19.35 1.21
CA VAL A 79 2.43 18.65 0.63
C VAL A 79 2.21 18.40 -0.86
N MET A 80 1.05 17.85 -1.23
CA MET A 80 0.71 17.56 -2.62
C MET A 80 0.62 18.86 -3.43
N ALA A 81 0.06 19.94 -2.88
CA ALA A 81 0.01 21.25 -3.53
C ALA A 81 1.43 21.79 -3.83
N ALA A 82 2.38 21.62 -2.91
CA ALA A 82 3.78 21.98 -3.13
C ALA A 82 4.42 21.17 -4.27
N LEU A 83 4.19 19.85 -4.32
CA LEU A 83 4.67 19.01 -5.42
C LEU A 83 4.04 19.42 -6.77
N ILE A 84 2.73 19.64 -6.80
CA ILE A 84 1.97 20.04 -7.99
C ILE A 84 2.50 21.37 -8.56
N ALA A 85 2.82 22.34 -7.70
CA ALA A 85 3.40 23.63 -8.13
C ALA A 85 4.73 23.47 -8.88
N HIS A 86 5.47 22.39 -8.63
CA HIS A 86 6.71 22.05 -9.30
C HIS A 86 6.56 21.09 -10.48
N ALA A 87 5.39 20.49 -10.69
CA ALA A 87 5.17 19.46 -11.72
C ALA A 87 5.67 19.82 -13.13
N PRO A 88 5.50 21.06 -13.66
CA PRO A 88 6.02 21.42 -14.98
C PRO A 88 7.54 21.33 -15.14
N GLN A 89 8.27 21.29 -14.02
CA GLN A 89 9.73 21.20 -13.97
C GLN A 89 10.23 19.77 -13.75
N LEU A 90 9.34 18.80 -13.52
CA LEU A 90 9.65 17.41 -13.18
C LEU A 90 9.20 16.45 -14.31
N PRO A 91 9.68 16.61 -15.56
CA PRO A 91 9.16 15.88 -16.71
C PRO A 91 9.37 14.36 -16.62
N ASN A 92 10.31 13.92 -15.78
CA ASN A 92 10.69 12.53 -15.64
C ASN A 92 10.24 11.88 -14.32
N LEU A 93 9.45 12.57 -13.49
CA LEU A 93 8.90 11.95 -12.29
C LEU A 93 7.92 10.83 -12.67
N ARG A 94 8.14 9.64 -12.12
CA ARG A 94 7.39 8.39 -12.36
C ARG A 94 6.91 7.72 -11.08
N ALA A 95 7.50 8.01 -9.93
CA ALA A 95 7.11 7.36 -8.69
C ALA A 95 6.98 8.34 -7.52
N LEU A 96 5.90 8.20 -6.77
CA LEU A 96 5.63 8.96 -5.56
C LEU A 96 5.18 8.02 -4.45
N PHE A 97 5.77 8.20 -3.27
CA PHE A 97 5.27 7.61 -2.04
C PHE A 97 4.96 8.76 -1.07
N ILE A 98 3.70 8.91 -0.71
CA ILE A 98 3.23 9.92 0.24
C ILE A 98 2.90 9.26 1.58
N GLY A 99 3.48 9.79 2.65
CA GLY A 99 3.23 9.34 4.02
C GLY A 99 4.09 8.17 4.46
N ASP A 100 5.33 8.03 3.96
CA ASP A 100 6.28 7.00 4.40
C ASP A 100 6.74 7.26 5.85
N MET A 101 5.84 7.03 6.80
CA MET A 101 6.04 7.23 8.23
C MET A 101 6.08 5.86 8.91
N THR A 102 7.04 5.71 9.82
CA THR A 102 7.10 4.56 10.72
C THR A 102 6.14 4.75 11.89
N TYR A 103 5.84 3.66 12.61
CA TYR A 103 5.03 3.71 13.83
C TYR A 103 5.57 4.72 14.86
N GLU A 104 6.89 4.87 15.00
CA GLU A 104 7.50 5.84 15.92
C GLU A 104 7.29 7.30 15.48
N GLU A 105 7.13 7.55 14.18
CA GLU A 105 6.89 8.91 13.65
C GLU A 105 5.41 9.27 13.76
N CYS A 106 4.53 8.41 13.26
CA CYS A 106 3.08 8.56 13.36
C CYS A 106 2.40 7.21 13.12
N GLU A 107 1.52 6.82 14.03
CA GLU A 107 0.59 5.72 13.87
C GLU A 107 -0.22 5.88 12.57
N ILE A 108 -0.37 4.81 11.79
CA ILE A 108 -0.99 4.83 10.46
C ILE A 108 -2.45 5.28 10.48
N SER A 109 -3.16 5.00 11.58
CA SER A 109 -4.54 5.43 11.80
C SER A 109 -4.66 6.94 12.05
N TRP A 110 -3.57 7.59 12.44
CA TRP A 110 -3.52 9.03 12.72
C TRP A 110 -3.04 9.86 11.53
N ILE A 111 -2.39 9.27 10.53
CA ILE A 111 -1.86 9.99 9.36
C ILE A 111 -3.01 10.60 8.55
N VAL A 112 -3.21 11.91 8.66
CA VAL A 112 -4.21 12.67 7.91
C VAL A 112 -3.76 12.83 6.46
N GLN A 113 -4.54 12.29 5.54
CA GLN A 113 -4.28 12.36 4.12
C GLN A 113 -4.93 13.62 3.49
N GLY A 114 -5.49 13.49 2.30
CA GLY A 114 -6.06 14.57 1.51
C GLY A 114 -6.60 14.05 0.19
N SER A 115 -6.85 14.96 -0.77
CA SER A 115 -7.38 14.61 -2.08
C SER A 115 -6.29 14.33 -3.11
N TYR A 116 -6.29 13.12 -3.66
CA TYR A 116 -5.22 12.65 -4.57
C TYR A 116 -5.48 12.93 -6.05
N ASN A 117 -6.71 13.23 -6.46
CA ASN A 117 -7.03 13.48 -7.87
C ASN A 117 -6.20 14.64 -8.48
N PRO A 118 -6.00 15.80 -7.80
CA PRO A 118 -5.13 16.85 -8.31
C PRO A 118 -3.68 16.41 -8.53
N LEU A 119 -3.16 15.52 -7.68
CA LEU A 119 -1.81 14.96 -7.80
C LEU A 119 -1.71 14.07 -9.04
N LEU A 120 -2.69 13.19 -9.24
CA LEU A 120 -2.78 12.31 -10.41
C LEU A 120 -2.87 13.11 -11.72
N ASP A 121 -3.67 14.18 -11.74
CA ASP A 121 -3.80 15.07 -12.90
C ASP A 121 -2.50 15.83 -13.22
N ALA A 122 -1.76 16.25 -12.19
CA ALA A 122 -0.50 16.98 -12.35
C ALA A 122 0.66 16.10 -12.83
N PHE A 123 0.63 14.80 -12.53
CA PHE A 123 1.67 13.84 -12.89
C PHE A 123 1.15 12.72 -13.80
N PRO A 124 0.70 13.02 -15.04
CA PRO A 124 0.03 12.04 -15.90
C PRO A 124 0.93 10.88 -16.36
N LEU A 125 2.25 10.99 -16.17
CA LEU A 125 3.24 9.96 -16.50
C LEU A 125 3.61 9.07 -15.30
N LEU A 126 2.96 9.24 -14.15
CA LEU A 126 3.21 8.44 -12.95
C LEU A 126 2.99 6.95 -13.22
N GLN A 127 3.93 6.14 -12.77
CA GLN A 127 3.96 4.68 -12.90
C GLN A 127 3.77 3.98 -11.56
N GLU A 128 4.15 4.61 -10.45
CA GLU A 128 4.04 4.05 -9.11
C GLU A 128 3.53 5.11 -8.14
N LEU A 129 2.42 4.81 -7.48
CA LEU A 129 1.88 5.62 -6.39
C LEU A 129 1.66 4.72 -5.18
N ARG A 130 2.32 5.07 -4.07
CA ARG A 130 2.11 4.47 -2.76
C ARG A 130 1.60 5.53 -1.79
N ILE A 131 0.61 5.17 -1.01
CA ILE A 131 -0.05 6.02 -0.02
C ILE A 131 -0.06 5.26 1.29
N ARG A 132 0.36 5.88 2.39
CA ARG A 132 0.27 5.30 3.74
C ARG A 132 -0.47 6.23 4.69
N GLY A 133 -1.55 5.73 5.27
CA GLY A 133 -2.53 6.46 6.05
C GLY A 133 -3.90 6.41 5.38
N GLY A 134 -4.94 6.09 6.15
CA GLY A 134 -6.33 6.06 5.68
C GLY A 134 -7.18 7.25 6.13
N ASN A 135 -6.74 7.96 7.18
CA ASN A 135 -7.51 9.04 7.78
C ASN A 135 -7.67 10.21 6.81
N GLU A 136 -8.89 10.68 6.61
CA GLU A 136 -9.25 11.73 5.64
C GLU A 136 -8.74 11.50 4.20
N LEU A 137 -8.43 10.25 3.82
CA LEU A 137 -8.04 9.93 2.46
C LEU A 137 -9.21 10.14 1.50
N VAL A 138 -8.99 10.92 0.44
CA VAL A 138 -9.98 11.17 -0.60
C VAL A 138 -9.43 10.80 -1.97
N ILE A 139 -10.08 9.81 -2.59
CA ILE A 139 -9.89 9.43 -3.99
C ILE A 139 -11.26 9.42 -4.65
N GLU A 140 -11.42 10.22 -5.71
CA GLU A 140 -12.56 10.16 -6.62
C GLU A 140 -12.20 9.31 -7.85
N PRO A 141 -13.18 8.76 -8.60
CA PRO A 141 -12.91 7.97 -9.79
C PRO A 141 -11.95 8.67 -10.77
N PHE A 142 -10.93 7.95 -11.24
CA PHE A 142 -9.90 8.51 -12.13
C PHE A 142 -9.49 7.55 -13.25
N ALA A 143 -8.83 8.07 -14.28
CA ALA A 143 -8.23 7.25 -15.33
C ALA A 143 -6.75 7.65 -15.51
N HIS A 144 -5.84 6.74 -15.21
CA HIS A 144 -4.41 7.01 -15.26
C HIS A 144 -3.68 6.03 -16.20
N GLN A 145 -3.21 6.53 -17.34
CA GLN A 145 -2.74 5.69 -18.45
C GLN A 145 -1.41 4.96 -18.18
N HIS A 146 -0.63 5.45 -17.22
CA HIS A 146 0.74 4.99 -17.00
C HIS A 146 0.96 4.30 -15.66
N LEU A 147 -0.04 4.29 -14.76
CA LEU A 147 0.10 3.66 -13.45
C LEU A 147 0.23 2.14 -13.62
N ARG A 148 1.29 1.59 -13.05
CA ARG A 148 1.65 0.17 -13.02
C ARG A 148 1.61 -0.40 -11.62
N ARG A 149 1.95 0.39 -10.60
CA ARG A 149 1.93 -0.01 -9.20
C ARG A 149 1.09 0.98 -8.41
N PHE A 150 0.06 0.46 -7.74
CA PHE A 150 -0.82 1.26 -6.92
C PHE A 150 -1.00 0.59 -5.56
N THR A 151 -0.57 1.27 -4.52
CA THR A 151 -0.55 0.75 -3.15
C THR A 151 -1.21 1.75 -2.19
N ILE A 152 -2.15 1.27 -1.39
CA ILE A 152 -2.71 2.01 -0.25
C ILE A 152 -2.49 1.16 1.01
N GLU A 153 -1.84 1.77 1.98
CA GLU A 153 -1.62 1.22 3.33
C GLU A 153 -2.51 1.99 4.30
N ALA A 154 -3.42 1.30 4.98
CA ALA A 154 -4.33 1.90 5.95
C ALA A 154 -4.65 0.87 7.04
N GLY A 155 -4.73 1.32 8.29
CA GLY A 155 -5.25 0.51 9.40
C GLY A 155 -6.76 0.28 9.34
N GLY A 156 -7.46 1.01 8.45
CA GLY A 156 -8.86 0.82 8.09
C GLY A 156 -9.21 1.60 6.81
N LEU A 157 -9.60 0.90 5.73
CA LEU A 157 -9.88 1.51 4.43
C LEU A 157 -11.38 1.81 4.25
N ASP A 158 -11.75 3.11 4.17
CA ASP A 158 -13.14 3.54 3.92
C ASP A 158 -13.65 2.97 2.58
N GLN A 159 -14.85 2.39 2.59
CA GLN A 159 -15.53 1.87 1.41
C GLN A 159 -15.58 2.84 0.23
N LYS A 160 -15.64 4.16 0.48
CA LYS A 160 -15.63 5.19 -0.58
C LYS A 160 -14.39 5.09 -1.47
N ILE A 161 -13.24 4.69 -0.90
CA ILE A 161 -12.01 4.48 -1.67
C ILE A 161 -12.19 3.29 -2.61
N ALA A 162 -12.72 2.17 -2.11
CA ALA A 162 -12.99 1.01 -2.94
C ALA A 162 -14.08 1.29 -3.99
N GLU A 163 -15.12 2.07 -3.68
CA GLU A 163 -16.14 2.51 -4.63
C GLU A 163 -15.56 3.38 -5.76
N ALA A 164 -14.60 4.26 -5.44
CA ALA A 164 -13.90 5.06 -6.41
C ALA A 164 -12.98 4.21 -7.29
N LEU A 165 -12.26 3.24 -6.72
CA LEU A 165 -11.41 2.29 -7.46
C LEU A 165 -12.23 1.40 -8.40
N ALA A 166 -13.43 0.97 -7.97
CA ALA A 166 -14.38 0.23 -8.81
C ALA A 166 -14.92 1.04 -10.00
N GLN A 167 -14.64 2.35 -10.06
CA GLN A 167 -14.98 3.24 -11.17
C GLN A 167 -13.74 3.83 -11.86
N SER A 168 -12.54 3.43 -11.45
CA SER A 168 -11.27 3.95 -11.96
C SER A 168 -10.66 3.07 -13.03
N SER A 169 -9.67 3.57 -13.77
CA SER A 169 -9.00 2.80 -14.83
C SER A 169 -7.48 2.99 -14.81
N MET A 170 -6.77 1.87 -14.74
CA MET A 170 -5.31 1.79 -14.80
C MET A 170 -4.91 0.71 -15.82
N PRO A 171 -4.92 1.00 -17.13
CA PRO A 171 -4.80 -0.01 -18.18
C PRO A 171 -3.44 -0.71 -18.26
N GLN A 172 -2.44 -0.24 -17.50
CA GLN A 172 -1.09 -0.79 -17.42
C GLN A 172 -0.79 -1.38 -16.03
N LEU A 173 -1.80 -1.60 -15.19
CA LEU A 173 -1.61 -2.07 -13.81
C LEU A 173 -0.92 -3.44 -13.79
N GLU A 174 0.16 -3.54 -13.02
CA GLU A 174 0.97 -4.73 -12.80
C GLU A 174 0.90 -5.18 -11.33
N HIS A 175 0.75 -4.22 -10.40
CA HIS A 175 0.70 -4.42 -8.96
C HIS A 175 -0.44 -3.61 -8.34
N LEU A 176 -1.38 -4.30 -7.69
CA LEU A 176 -2.41 -3.70 -6.85
C LEU A 176 -2.23 -4.19 -5.42
N GLU A 177 -2.09 -3.27 -4.46
CA GLU A 177 -2.00 -3.61 -3.04
C GLU A 177 -2.88 -2.69 -2.22
N LEU A 178 -3.80 -3.27 -1.45
CA LEU A 178 -4.70 -2.56 -0.57
C LEU A 178 -4.60 -3.23 0.80
N TRP A 179 -4.24 -2.45 1.81
CA TRP A 179 -4.35 -2.85 3.21
C TRP A 179 -5.73 -2.42 3.68
N LEU A 180 -6.54 -3.39 4.07
CA LEU A 180 -7.96 -3.15 4.31
C LEU A 180 -8.19 -2.69 5.74
N GLY A 181 -7.39 -3.20 6.67
CA GLY A 181 -7.48 -2.89 8.08
C GLY A 181 -8.67 -3.55 8.78
N THR A 182 -9.11 -2.87 9.83
CA THR A 182 -10.25 -3.26 10.68
C THR A 182 -11.22 -2.09 10.88
N ASP A 183 -12.47 -2.41 11.22
CA ASP A 183 -13.53 -1.42 11.40
C ASP A 183 -13.25 -0.42 12.54
N ASP A 184 -12.51 -0.85 13.56
CA ASP A 184 -12.00 -0.01 14.65
C ASP A 184 -11.21 1.22 14.15
N TYR A 185 -10.54 1.12 13.00
CA TYR A 185 -9.77 2.20 12.38
C TYR A 185 -10.34 2.68 11.04
N GLY A 186 -11.61 2.36 10.76
CA GLY A 186 -12.36 2.95 9.65
C GLY A 186 -12.61 2.04 8.43
N PHE A 187 -12.20 0.76 8.49
CA PHE A 187 -12.62 -0.19 7.47
C PHE A 187 -14.15 -0.28 7.41
N SER A 188 -14.70 -0.28 6.21
CA SER A 188 -16.16 -0.34 6.02
C SER A 188 -16.57 -1.09 4.76
N GLY A 189 -15.66 -1.90 4.20
CA GLY A 189 -15.89 -2.68 3.00
C GLY A 189 -16.37 -4.10 3.25
N ASP A 190 -16.71 -4.80 2.17
CA ASP A 190 -17.02 -6.24 2.18
C ASP A 190 -16.48 -6.92 0.91
N VAL A 191 -16.57 -8.25 0.87
CA VAL A 191 -16.11 -9.04 -0.29
C VAL A 191 -16.78 -8.60 -1.60
N ASP A 192 -18.06 -8.24 -1.56
CA ASP A 192 -18.81 -7.82 -2.76
C ASP A 192 -18.30 -6.49 -3.32
N LEU A 193 -17.83 -5.58 -2.46
CA LEU A 193 -17.18 -4.34 -2.85
C LEU A 193 -15.84 -4.62 -3.52
N TYR A 194 -14.97 -5.44 -2.93
CA TYR A 194 -13.68 -5.79 -3.54
C TYR A 194 -13.82 -6.61 -4.83
N ARG A 195 -14.90 -7.39 -4.96
CA ARG A 195 -15.26 -8.02 -6.24
C ARG A 195 -15.48 -7.00 -7.35
N LYS A 196 -16.15 -5.88 -7.06
CA LYS A 196 -16.34 -4.78 -8.03
C LYS A 196 -15.02 -4.10 -8.35
N VAL A 197 -14.16 -3.88 -7.36
CA VAL A 197 -12.81 -3.32 -7.56
C VAL A 197 -12.00 -4.20 -8.51
N LEU A 198 -11.91 -5.50 -8.24
CA LEU A 198 -11.14 -6.41 -9.09
C LEU A 198 -11.77 -6.58 -10.48
N ALA A 199 -13.10 -6.63 -10.58
CA ALA A 199 -13.76 -6.67 -11.89
C ALA A 199 -13.40 -5.47 -12.77
N GLN A 200 -13.16 -4.30 -12.16
CA GLN A 200 -12.78 -3.08 -12.86
C GLN A 200 -11.27 -2.99 -13.14
N LEU A 201 -10.41 -3.37 -12.19
CA LEU A 201 -8.96 -3.17 -12.27
C LEU A 201 -8.18 -4.37 -12.80
N THR A 202 -8.83 -5.53 -13.01
CA THR A 202 -8.18 -6.68 -13.61
C THR A 202 -7.86 -6.41 -15.08
N VAL A 203 -6.56 -6.35 -15.38
CA VAL A 203 -6.00 -6.15 -16.71
C VAL A 203 -4.97 -7.24 -17.03
N PRO A 204 -4.65 -7.48 -18.31
CA PRO A 204 -3.73 -8.57 -18.70
C PRO A 204 -2.33 -8.49 -18.11
N THR A 205 -1.90 -7.30 -17.69
CA THR A 205 -0.60 -7.01 -17.08
C THR A 205 -0.55 -7.25 -15.58
N LEU A 206 -1.69 -7.42 -14.89
CA LEU A 206 -1.73 -7.59 -13.45
C LEU A 206 -1.07 -8.91 -13.04
N ARG A 207 -0.03 -8.83 -12.21
CA ARG A 207 0.78 -9.96 -11.74
C ARG A 207 0.84 -10.05 -10.21
N TYR A 208 0.65 -8.95 -9.50
CA TYR A 208 0.55 -8.93 -8.04
C TYR A 208 -0.80 -8.40 -7.60
N LEU A 209 -1.45 -9.14 -6.71
CA LEU A 209 -2.61 -8.69 -5.97
C LEU A 209 -2.36 -8.89 -4.47
N GLY A 210 -2.42 -7.80 -3.71
CA GLY A 210 -2.44 -7.81 -2.26
C GLY A 210 -3.76 -7.27 -1.72
N LEU A 211 -4.51 -8.09 -1.01
CA LEU A 211 -5.62 -7.65 -0.14
C LEU A 211 -5.19 -8.01 1.29
N ARG A 212 -4.36 -7.13 1.85
CA ARG A 212 -3.58 -7.39 3.05
C ARG A 212 -4.27 -6.81 4.27
N ASP A 213 -3.76 -7.21 5.43
CA ASP A 213 -4.08 -6.57 6.71
C ASP A 213 -5.59 -6.51 6.95
N ALA A 214 -6.32 -7.57 6.56
CA ALA A 214 -7.77 -7.55 6.49
C ALA A 214 -8.40 -8.35 7.62
N GLU A 215 -9.37 -7.76 8.32
CA GLU A 215 -10.19 -8.47 9.30
C GLU A 215 -11.12 -9.53 8.66
N ILE A 216 -11.44 -9.36 7.36
CA ILE A 216 -12.26 -10.28 6.55
C ILE A 216 -11.42 -11.28 5.74
N ALA A 217 -10.18 -11.57 6.15
CA ALA A 217 -9.23 -12.33 5.33
C ALA A 217 -9.68 -13.76 4.98
N ASP A 218 -10.41 -14.44 5.87
CA ASP A 218 -10.98 -15.77 5.58
C ASP A 218 -11.99 -15.71 4.42
N ASP A 219 -12.90 -14.72 4.42
CA ASP A 219 -13.91 -14.56 3.37
C ASP A 219 -13.28 -14.15 2.03
N LEU A 220 -12.24 -13.31 2.07
CA LEU A 220 -11.46 -12.97 0.89
C LEU A 220 -10.76 -14.20 0.31
N ALA A 221 -10.16 -15.04 1.15
CA ALA A 221 -9.50 -16.27 0.70
C ALA A 221 -10.50 -17.25 0.06
N VAL A 222 -11.69 -17.42 0.66
CA VAL A 222 -12.78 -18.24 0.09
C VAL A 222 -13.17 -17.74 -1.29
N TRP A 223 -13.38 -16.43 -1.43
CA TRP A 223 -13.74 -15.83 -2.70
C TRP A 223 -12.63 -15.97 -3.75
N LEU A 224 -11.41 -15.56 -3.43
CA LEU A 224 -10.29 -15.51 -4.38
C LEU A 224 -9.86 -16.89 -4.83
N ALA A 225 -10.04 -17.93 -4.00
CA ALA A 225 -9.77 -19.31 -4.38
C ALA A 225 -10.58 -19.76 -5.62
N GLU A 226 -11.73 -19.13 -5.88
CA GLU A 226 -12.58 -19.40 -7.05
C GLU A 226 -12.43 -18.38 -8.19
N GLU A 227 -11.66 -17.30 -7.99
CA GLU A 227 -11.57 -16.22 -8.97
C GLU A 227 -10.65 -16.55 -10.15
N PRO A 228 -11.13 -16.50 -11.41
CA PRO A 228 -10.32 -16.81 -12.59
C PRO A 228 -9.09 -15.91 -12.75
N LEU A 229 -9.13 -14.69 -12.21
CA LEU A 229 -8.00 -13.77 -12.27
C LEU A 229 -6.77 -14.33 -11.53
N VAL A 230 -6.94 -15.19 -10.52
CA VAL A 230 -5.81 -15.70 -9.74
C VAL A 230 -4.87 -16.54 -10.60
N ALA A 231 -5.40 -17.17 -11.66
CA ALA A 231 -4.59 -17.94 -12.61
C ALA A 231 -3.61 -17.09 -13.45
N GLN A 232 -3.78 -15.75 -13.53
CA GLN A 232 -2.85 -14.85 -14.21
C GLN A 232 -1.85 -14.14 -13.28
N LEU A 233 -2.01 -14.28 -11.97
CA LEU A 233 -1.13 -13.67 -10.98
C LEU A 233 0.17 -14.47 -10.86
N ASP A 234 1.26 -13.77 -10.59
CA ASP A 234 2.49 -14.35 -10.08
C ASP A 234 2.46 -14.44 -8.55
N ILE A 235 1.87 -13.44 -7.89
CA ILE A 235 1.82 -13.33 -6.43
C ILE A 235 0.40 -12.97 -5.99
N LEU A 236 -0.11 -13.74 -5.03
CA LEU A 236 -1.28 -13.40 -4.23
C LEU A 236 -0.82 -13.17 -2.78
N ASP A 237 -1.10 -12.00 -2.23
CA ASP A 237 -0.73 -11.60 -0.88
C ASP A 237 -2.00 -11.33 -0.04
N LEU A 238 -2.24 -12.20 0.94
CA LEU A 238 -3.30 -12.08 1.96
C LEU A 238 -2.68 -12.01 3.37
N SER A 239 -1.42 -11.55 3.45
CA SER A 239 -0.69 -11.41 4.71
C SER A 239 -1.26 -10.32 5.59
N LEU A 240 -0.82 -10.28 6.85
CA LEU A 240 -1.13 -9.26 7.86
C LEU A 240 -2.58 -9.30 8.37
N GLY A 241 -3.44 -10.14 7.81
CA GLY A 241 -4.84 -10.23 8.22
C GLY A 241 -5.13 -11.30 9.27
N THR A 242 -6.42 -11.55 9.45
CA THR A 242 -6.95 -12.50 10.46
C THR A 242 -7.15 -13.92 9.92
N ILE A 243 -6.49 -14.27 8.79
CA ILE A 243 -6.75 -15.53 8.08
C ILE A 243 -6.47 -16.73 8.96
N GLY A 244 -7.40 -17.67 8.99
CA GLY A 244 -7.30 -18.90 9.77
C GLY A 244 -7.58 -20.14 8.93
N ASP A 245 -8.00 -21.20 9.61
CA ASP A 245 -8.22 -22.51 8.97
C ASP A 245 -9.32 -22.48 7.91
N LEU A 246 -10.31 -21.59 8.00
CA LEU A 246 -11.34 -21.44 6.99
C LEU A 246 -10.74 -21.00 5.64
N GLY A 247 -9.97 -19.92 5.62
CA GLY A 247 -9.27 -19.43 4.44
C GLY A 247 -8.21 -20.41 3.94
N ALA A 248 -7.44 -21.03 4.85
CA ALA A 248 -6.45 -22.04 4.48
C ALA A 248 -7.07 -23.25 3.76
N VAL A 249 -8.19 -23.76 4.27
CA VAL A 249 -8.92 -24.88 3.67
C VAL A 249 -9.46 -24.50 2.30
N ALA A 250 -9.97 -23.28 2.13
CA ALA A 250 -10.40 -22.79 0.82
C ALA A 250 -9.23 -22.83 -0.20
N VAL A 251 -8.10 -22.22 0.16
CA VAL A 251 -6.88 -22.24 -0.68
C VAL A 251 -6.47 -23.67 -1.07
N LEU A 252 -6.53 -24.63 -0.13
CA LEU A 252 -6.13 -26.04 -0.36
C LEU A 252 -7.05 -26.80 -1.32
N HIS A 253 -8.32 -26.44 -1.41
CA HIS A 253 -9.31 -27.20 -2.18
C HIS A 253 -9.51 -26.73 -3.62
N HIS A 254 -9.00 -25.55 -4.00
CA HIS A 254 -9.30 -24.95 -5.29
C HIS A 254 -8.11 -24.94 -6.27
N THR A 255 -8.43 -25.15 -7.55
CA THR A 255 -7.49 -25.51 -8.62
C THR A 255 -6.96 -24.31 -9.41
N GLN A 256 -7.46 -23.09 -9.17
CA GLN A 256 -7.08 -21.90 -9.93
C GLN A 256 -5.71 -21.32 -9.54
N LEU A 257 -5.14 -21.79 -8.43
CA LEU A 257 -3.84 -21.33 -7.91
C LEU A 257 -2.64 -21.89 -8.68
N GLY A 258 -2.86 -22.78 -9.67
CA GLY A 258 -1.77 -23.47 -10.37
C GLY A 258 -0.82 -22.57 -11.17
N GLY A 259 -1.18 -21.32 -11.42
CA GLY A 259 -0.33 -20.31 -12.07
C GLY A 259 0.54 -19.49 -11.12
N LEU A 260 0.23 -19.50 -9.81
CA LEU A 260 0.95 -18.70 -8.82
C LEU A 260 2.39 -19.15 -8.68
N LYS A 261 3.30 -18.19 -8.50
CA LYS A 261 4.67 -18.44 -8.06
C LYS A 261 4.78 -18.36 -6.54
N ARG A 262 3.99 -17.46 -5.93
CA ARG A 262 3.98 -17.21 -4.49
C ARG A 262 2.58 -16.92 -3.96
N LEU A 263 2.25 -17.51 -2.82
CA LEU A 263 1.14 -17.15 -1.96
C LEU A 263 1.70 -16.68 -0.62
N ASP A 264 1.45 -15.43 -0.26
CA ASP A 264 1.88 -14.87 1.02
C ASP A 264 0.71 -14.83 2.01
N LEU A 265 0.86 -15.58 3.11
CA LEU A 265 -0.07 -15.64 4.22
C LEU A 265 0.66 -15.27 5.53
N SER A 266 1.73 -14.49 5.48
CA SER A 266 2.47 -14.10 6.69
C SER A 266 1.56 -13.36 7.67
N HIS A 267 1.79 -13.50 8.99
CA HIS A 267 0.88 -13.03 10.03
C HIS A 267 -0.52 -13.65 9.89
N HIS A 268 -0.70 -14.82 10.51
CA HIS A 268 -1.88 -15.65 10.32
C HIS A 268 -2.26 -16.45 11.57
N TYR A 269 -3.49 -16.98 11.59
CA TYR A 269 -4.05 -17.82 12.65
C TYR A 269 -4.33 -19.26 12.19
N ILE A 270 -3.65 -19.71 11.13
CA ILE A 270 -3.77 -21.04 10.52
C ILE A 270 -3.12 -22.11 11.42
N SER A 271 -3.80 -23.23 11.64
CA SER A 271 -3.28 -24.34 12.44
C SER A 271 -2.04 -24.98 11.80
N GLU A 272 -1.16 -25.57 12.62
CA GLU A 272 0.04 -26.28 12.14
C GLU A 272 -0.30 -27.37 11.11
N GLU A 273 -1.44 -28.05 11.27
CA GLU A 273 -1.90 -29.07 10.34
C GLU A 273 -2.14 -28.49 8.94
N ASN A 274 -2.86 -27.38 8.84
CA ASN A 274 -3.15 -26.76 7.56
C ASN A 274 -1.94 -26.02 6.98
N GLN A 275 -1.08 -25.43 7.82
CA GLN A 275 0.21 -24.91 7.37
C GLN A 275 1.06 -26.00 6.70
N ALA A 276 1.11 -27.20 7.27
CA ALA A 276 1.85 -28.32 6.67
C ALA A 276 1.30 -28.73 5.29
N LYS A 277 -0.03 -28.70 5.12
CA LYS A 277 -0.69 -28.96 3.83
C LYS A 277 -0.38 -27.85 2.82
N LEU A 278 -0.45 -26.59 3.25
CA LEU A 278 -0.16 -25.42 2.40
C LEU A 278 1.28 -25.44 1.90
N LYS A 279 2.25 -25.76 2.76
CA LYS A 279 3.67 -25.91 2.39
C LYS A 279 3.93 -27.03 1.37
N ALA A 280 2.99 -27.95 1.19
CA ALA A 280 3.09 -29.03 0.19
C ALA A 280 2.54 -28.65 -1.19
N LEU A 281 1.99 -27.43 -1.35
CA LEU A 281 1.56 -26.89 -2.64
C LEU A 281 2.75 -26.72 -3.61
N PRO A 282 2.51 -26.74 -4.94
CA PRO A 282 3.59 -26.78 -5.94
C PRO A 282 4.25 -25.41 -6.22
N PHE A 283 4.04 -24.42 -5.36
CA PHE A 283 4.56 -23.06 -5.46
C PHE A 283 4.98 -22.55 -4.07
N GLU A 284 5.65 -21.39 -4.01
CA GLU A 284 6.11 -20.82 -2.74
C GLU A 284 4.91 -20.41 -1.88
N VAL A 285 4.83 -20.93 -0.65
CA VAL A 285 3.85 -20.46 0.34
C VAL A 285 4.61 -19.89 1.53
N VAL A 286 4.36 -18.63 1.83
CA VAL A 286 4.95 -17.92 2.96
C VAL A 286 3.97 -17.91 4.12
N LEU A 287 4.43 -18.40 5.27
CA LEU A 287 3.67 -18.63 6.50
C LEU A 287 4.52 -18.16 7.69
N ASP A 288 5.12 -16.98 7.54
CA ASP A 288 5.93 -16.37 8.58
C ASP A 288 5.00 -15.74 9.64
N ASP A 289 5.48 -15.59 10.87
CA ASP A 289 4.76 -14.91 11.96
C ASP A 289 3.39 -15.54 12.33
N PRO A 290 3.32 -16.83 12.73
CA PRO A 290 2.08 -17.43 13.20
C PRO A 290 1.59 -16.78 14.50
N GLN A 291 0.29 -16.47 14.57
CA GLN A 291 -0.39 -15.87 15.71
C GLN A 291 -1.30 -16.87 16.44
N GLU A 292 -1.56 -16.61 17.72
CA GLU A 292 -2.57 -17.29 18.52
C GLU A 292 -3.74 -16.34 18.74
N ALA A 293 -4.98 -16.84 18.60
CA ALA A 293 -6.16 -16.02 18.84
C ALA A 293 -6.33 -15.75 20.34
N ASP A 294 -6.73 -14.53 20.68
CA ASP A 294 -7.01 -14.17 22.06
C ASP A 294 -8.35 -14.76 22.50
N GLU A 295 -8.40 -15.33 23.70
CA GLU A 295 -9.64 -15.85 24.29
C GLU A 295 -10.12 -14.89 25.39
N ASP A 296 -11.28 -14.26 25.20
CA ASP A 296 -11.94 -13.44 26.23
C ASP A 296 -13.44 -13.78 26.31
N ASP A 297 -13.94 -13.98 27.53
CA ASP A 297 -15.31 -14.44 27.86
C ASP A 297 -15.85 -15.62 27.02
N GLY A 298 -14.97 -16.50 26.52
CA GLY A 298 -15.32 -17.65 25.68
C GLY A 298 -15.52 -17.34 24.20
N GLU A 299 -15.25 -16.10 23.79
CA GLU A 299 -15.09 -15.67 22.40
C GLU A 299 -13.61 -15.67 22.01
N SER A 300 -13.34 -15.87 20.72
CA SER A 300 -11.98 -15.91 20.16
C SER A 300 -11.80 -14.73 19.23
N TYR A 301 -10.79 -13.91 19.49
CA TYR A 301 -10.47 -12.68 18.75
C TYR A 301 -9.17 -12.84 17.98
N ARG A 302 -9.16 -12.35 16.74
CA ARG A 302 -7.98 -12.28 15.88
C ARG A 302 -7.79 -10.82 15.50
N TYR A 303 -6.53 -10.41 15.41
CA TYR A 303 -6.16 -9.04 15.12
C TYR A 303 -5.40 -8.98 13.80
N VAL A 304 -5.57 -7.86 13.11
CA VAL A 304 -4.71 -7.52 11.98
C VAL A 304 -3.33 -7.07 12.50
N ALA A 305 -2.30 -7.16 11.67
CA ALA A 305 -0.94 -6.82 12.10
C ALA A 305 -0.75 -5.31 12.29
N VAL A 306 -1.52 -4.49 11.56
CA VAL A 306 -1.36 -3.04 11.52
C VAL A 306 -2.73 -2.34 11.64
N GLY A 307 -3.11 -2.00 12.87
CA GLY A 307 -4.30 -1.18 13.13
C GLY A 307 -3.95 0.29 13.39
N GLU A 308 -3.03 0.51 14.34
CA GLU A 308 -2.41 1.79 14.70
C GLU A 308 -0.98 1.88 14.18
#